data_AF-A0A2V4DA41-F1
#
_entry.id   AF-A0A2V4DA41-F1
#
_cell.length_a   1.000
_cell.length_b   1.000
_cell.length_c   1.000
_cell.angle_alpha   90.00
_cell.angle_beta   90.00
_cell.angle_gamma   90.00
#
_symmetry.space_group_name_H-M   'P 1'
#
loop_
_entity.id
_entity.type
_entity.pdbx_description
1 polymer ?
#
loop_
_entity_poly.entity_id
_entity_poly.type
_entity_poly.pdbx_seq_one_letter_code
_entity_poly.pdbx_strand_id
1 'polypeptide(L)'
;MVRDVPLGEITLRRYERPFDHSKRELIRKICLSLGLLQPGDSRDVVVDILLSLEESRKERKELSSTEIIEKVIQIRKDNSLGERGIAESNVRRQLKRLRDLMLVDKKQNMYRL
;
A
#
# COMPACT_ATOMS: atom_id res chain seq x y z
N MET A 1 6.37 -17.00 45.83
CA MET A 1 7.27 -16.07 45.11
C MET A 1 6.47 -15.39 44.03
N VAL A 2 6.46 -14.06 43.99
CA VAL A 2 5.82 -13.29 42.90
C VAL A 2 6.68 -13.53 41.65
N ARG A 3 6.06 -14.04 40.58
CA ARG A 3 6.74 -14.18 39.28
C ARG A 3 6.85 -12.79 38.67
N ASP A 4 8.07 -12.41 38.34
CA ASP A 4 8.35 -11.20 37.58
C ASP A 4 7.88 -11.43 36.14
N VAL A 5 6.79 -10.77 35.74
CA VAL A 5 6.20 -10.89 34.40
C VAL A 5 6.32 -9.53 33.73
N PRO A 6 6.95 -9.43 32.55
CA PRO A 6 7.08 -8.16 31.86
C PRO A 6 5.70 -7.59 31.50
N LEU A 7 5.53 -6.27 31.70
CA LEU A 7 4.30 -5.53 31.37
C LEU A 7 4.03 -5.45 29.86
N GLY A 8 5.05 -5.76 29.04
CA GLY A 8 4.94 -5.85 27.58
C GLY A 8 6.22 -6.38 26.96
N GLU A 9 6.09 -7.08 25.82
CA GLU A 9 7.20 -7.59 25.03
C GLU A 9 7.23 -6.89 23.66
N ILE A 10 8.42 -6.51 23.18
CA ILE A 10 8.62 -6.03 21.82
C ILE A 10 9.40 -7.11 21.06
N THR A 11 8.73 -7.82 20.17
CA THR A 11 9.39 -8.80 19.29
C THR A 11 9.95 -8.10 18.05
N LEU A 12 11.28 -7.92 18.00
CA LEU A 12 11.96 -7.43 16.81
C LEU A 12 12.04 -8.56 15.76
N ARG A 13 11.30 -8.45 14.65
CA ARG A 13 11.39 -9.43 13.57
C ARG A 13 12.75 -9.31 12.87
N ARG A 14 13.33 -10.46 12.50
CA ARG A 14 14.54 -10.53 11.67
C ARG A 14 14.30 -9.78 10.35
N TYR A 15 15.26 -8.97 9.92
CA TYR A 15 15.19 -8.34 8.60
C TYR A 15 15.10 -9.43 7.51
N GLU A 16 13.98 -9.46 6.81
CA GLU A 16 13.81 -10.33 5.64
C GLU A 16 14.51 -9.71 4.44
N ARG A 17 15.27 -10.51 3.69
CA ARG A 17 15.86 -10.06 2.45
C ARG A 17 14.75 -9.90 1.39
N PRO A 18 14.70 -8.79 0.65
CA PRO A 18 13.59 -8.52 -0.28
C PRO A 18 13.67 -9.33 -1.58
N PHE A 19 14.75 -10.07 -1.82
CA PHE A 19 15.11 -10.59 -3.14
C PHE A 19 14.16 -11.65 -3.70
N ASP A 20 13.53 -12.45 -2.84
CA ASP A 20 12.65 -13.56 -3.26
C ASP A 20 11.18 -13.15 -3.41
N HIS A 21 10.86 -11.87 -3.24
CA HIS A 21 9.49 -11.38 -3.21
C HIS A 21 9.14 -10.52 -4.43
N SER A 22 7.90 -10.62 -4.89
CA SER A 22 7.39 -9.74 -5.95
C SER A 22 7.33 -8.28 -5.46
N LYS A 23 7.41 -7.31 -6.38
CA LYS A 23 7.26 -5.87 -6.05
C LYS A 23 5.97 -5.61 -5.25
N ARG A 24 4.87 -6.22 -5.67
CA ARG A 24 3.56 -6.09 -5.00
C ARG A 24 3.60 -6.62 -3.57
N GLU A 25 4.28 -7.74 -3.35
CA GLU A 25 4.43 -8.33 -2.02
C GLU A 25 5.30 -7.47 -1.10
N LEU A 26 6.37 -6.87 -1.63
CA LEU A 26 7.18 -5.91 -0.88
C LEU A 26 6.35 -4.69 -0.45
N ILE A 27 5.56 -4.11 -1.36
CA ILE A 27 4.65 -3.01 -1.02
C ILE A 27 3.61 -3.47 0.00
N ARG A 28 3.08 -4.70 -0.10
CA ARG A 28 2.14 -5.26 0.88
C ARG A 28 2.76 -5.35 2.27
N LYS A 29 4.02 -5.76 2.38
CA LYS A 29 4.75 -5.80 3.66
C LYS A 29 4.93 -4.40 4.24
N ILE A 30 5.21 -3.40 3.41
CA ILE A 30 5.25 -1.98 3.83
C ILE A 30 3.86 -1.53 4.33
N CYS A 31 2.79 -1.89 3.62
CA CYS A 31 1.43 -1.56 4.07
C CYS A 31 1.10 -2.20 5.42
N LEU A 32 1.53 -3.43 5.66
CA LEU A 32 1.34 -4.11 6.95
C LEU A 32 2.16 -3.43 8.06
N SER A 33 3.42 -3.05 7.81
CA SER A 33 4.27 -2.42 8.82
C SER A 33 3.83 -1.00 9.19
N LEU A 34 3.27 -0.25 8.23
CA LEU A 34 2.72 1.08 8.44
C LEU A 34 1.28 1.07 8.99
N GLY A 35 0.67 -0.10 9.21
CA GLY A 35 -0.72 -0.21 9.64
C GLY A 35 -1.75 0.24 8.59
N LEU A 36 -1.35 0.32 7.32
CA LEU A 36 -2.25 0.62 6.20
C LEU A 36 -3.18 -0.55 5.88
N LEU A 37 -2.72 -1.77 6.16
CA LEU A 37 -3.41 -3.03 5.96
C LEU A 37 -3.31 -3.89 7.24
N GLN A 38 -4.34 -4.66 7.54
CA GLN A 38 -4.30 -5.66 8.62
C GLN A 38 -4.09 -7.08 8.07
N PRO A 39 -3.50 -8.00 8.87
CA PRO A 39 -3.49 -9.42 8.52
C PRO A 39 -4.92 -9.93 8.31
N GLY A 40 -5.17 -10.59 7.18
CA GLY A 40 -6.50 -11.10 6.83
C GLY A 40 -7.40 -10.13 6.06
N ASP A 41 -6.98 -8.87 5.84
CA ASP A 41 -7.72 -7.96 4.98
C ASP A 41 -7.73 -8.49 3.53
N SER A 42 -8.93 -8.79 3.02
CA SER A 42 -9.13 -9.15 1.61
C SER A 42 -9.21 -7.92 0.69
N ARG A 43 -9.33 -6.71 1.26
CA ARG A 43 -9.40 -5.44 0.53
C ARG A 43 -8.06 -4.73 0.63
N ASP A 44 -7.14 -5.10 -0.23
CA ASP A 44 -5.75 -4.67 -0.24
C ASP A 44 -5.45 -3.64 -1.36
N VAL A 45 -6.46 -2.93 -1.86
CA VAL A 45 -6.32 -1.97 -2.98
C VAL A 45 -5.27 -0.88 -2.71
N VAL A 46 -5.01 -0.55 -1.45
CA VAL A 46 -3.96 0.40 -1.05
C VAL A 46 -2.57 -0.05 -1.52
N VAL A 47 -2.34 -1.36 -1.59
CA VAL A 47 -1.10 -1.96 -2.12
C VAL A 47 -0.96 -1.63 -3.61
N ASP A 48 -2.05 -1.80 -4.37
CA ASP A 48 -2.05 -1.54 -5.81
C ASP A 48 -1.91 -0.04 -6.10
N ILE A 49 -2.53 0.82 -5.29
CA ILE A 49 -2.39 2.29 -5.38
C ILE A 49 -0.94 2.70 -5.16
N LEU A 50 -0.31 2.24 -4.08
CA LEU A 50 1.08 2.56 -3.79
C LEU A 50 2.04 2.02 -4.85
N LEU A 51 1.80 0.80 -5.35
CA LEU A 51 2.57 0.24 -6.45
C LEU A 51 2.43 1.09 -7.73
N SER A 52 1.23 1.56 -8.06
CA SER A 52 1.00 2.40 -9.24
C SER A 52 1.77 3.74 -9.16
N LEU A 53 1.84 4.35 -7.98
CA LEU A 53 2.58 5.59 -7.74
C LEU A 53 4.09 5.35 -7.73
N GLU A 54 4.55 4.25 -7.13
CA GLU A 54 5.96 3.83 -7.13
C GLU A 54 6.50 3.64 -8.55
N GLU A 55 5.73 2.99 -9.43
CA GLU A 55 6.12 2.78 -10.82
C GLU A 55 6.14 4.10 -11.60
N SER A 56 5.13 4.95 -11.42
CA SER A 56 5.13 6.28 -12.04
C SER A 56 6.25 7.18 -11.51
N ARG A 57 6.65 7.06 -10.24
CA ARG A 57 7.81 7.79 -9.69
C ARG A 57 9.09 7.43 -10.42
N LYS A 58 9.32 6.15 -10.74
CA LYS A 58 10.48 5.70 -11.54
C LYS A 58 10.48 6.31 -12.93
N GLU A 59 9.30 6.52 -13.51
CA GLU A 59 9.11 7.21 -14.78
C GLU A 59 9.09 8.75 -14.67
N ARG A 60 9.23 9.30 -13.46
CA ARG A 60 9.10 10.75 -13.16
C ARG A 60 7.75 11.34 -13.60
N LYS A 61 6.70 10.54 -13.56
CA LYS A 61 5.32 10.93 -13.90
C LYS A 61 4.51 11.13 -12.63
N GLU A 62 3.69 12.18 -12.62
CA GLU A 62 2.62 12.35 -11.64
C GLU A 62 1.33 11.76 -12.26
N LEU A 63 0.41 11.25 -11.45
CA LEU A 63 -0.82 10.60 -11.92
C LEU A 63 -2.08 11.31 -11.40
N SER A 64 -3.08 11.45 -12.25
CA SER A 64 -4.44 11.80 -11.84
C SER A 64 -5.14 10.63 -11.14
N SER A 65 -6.26 10.90 -10.45
CA SER A 65 -7.03 9.83 -9.80
C SER A 65 -7.58 8.81 -10.79
N THR A 66 -7.93 9.24 -12.01
CA THR A 66 -8.44 8.36 -13.07
C THR A 66 -7.35 7.42 -13.58
N GLU A 67 -6.15 7.95 -13.86
CA GLU A 67 -5.00 7.14 -14.29
C GLU A 67 -4.58 6.12 -13.21
N ILE A 68 -4.67 6.49 -11.93
CA ILE A 68 -4.41 5.56 -10.81
C ILE A 68 -5.42 4.42 -10.82
N ILE A 69 -6.71 4.70 -11.03
CA ILE A 69 -7.75 3.66 -11.08
C ILE A 69 -7.48 2.69 -12.23
N GLU A 70 -7.16 3.20 -13.42
CA GLU A 70 -6.81 2.38 -14.59
C GLU A 70 -5.59 1.49 -14.31
N LYS A 71 -4.52 2.05 -13.74
CA LYS A 71 -3.33 1.30 -13.35
C LYS A 71 -3.62 0.25 -12.28
N VAL A 72 -4.44 0.56 -11.28
CA VAL A 72 -4.85 -0.40 -10.23
C VAL A 72 -5.60 -1.59 -10.84
N ILE A 73 -6.50 -1.34 -11.80
CA ILE A 73 -7.22 -2.39 -12.51
C ILE A 73 -6.23 -3.27 -13.30
N GLN A 74 -5.28 -2.65 -14.00
CA GLN A 74 -4.27 -3.38 -14.76
C GLN A 74 -3.39 -4.25 -13.86
N ILE A 75 -2.86 -3.69 -12.77
CA ILE A 75 -2.06 -4.41 -11.77
C ILE A 75 -2.83 -5.64 -11.25
N ARG A 76 -4.13 -5.50 -10.97
CA ARG A 76 -4.94 -6.62 -10.50
C ARG A 76 -5.10 -7.71 -11.54
N LYS A 77 -5.33 -7.35 -12.80
CA LYS A 77 -5.39 -8.31 -13.91
C LYS A 77 -4.06 -9.06 -14.07
N ASP A 78 -2.94 -8.33 -14.06
CA ASP A 78 -1.60 -8.90 -14.22
C ASP A 78 -1.24 -9.87 -13.08
N ASN A 79 -1.76 -9.62 -11.88
CA ASN A 79 -1.55 -10.47 -10.71
C ASN A 79 -2.68 -11.49 -10.48
N SER A 80 -3.63 -11.63 -11.42
CA SER A 80 -4.79 -12.53 -11.32
C SER A 80 -5.62 -12.35 -10.03
N LEU A 81 -5.83 -11.09 -9.63
CA LEU A 81 -6.57 -10.70 -8.43
C LEU A 81 -7.98 -10.24 -8.78
N GLY A 82 -8.94 -10.52 -7.89
CA GLY A 82 -10.32 -10.08 -8.08
C GLY A 82 -10.51 -8.56 -7.93
N GLU A 83 -11.60 -8.04 -8.48
CA GLU A 83 -11.92 -6.60 -8.53
C GLU A 83 -12.46 -6.02 -7.21
N ARG A 84 -12.18 -6.64 -6.07
CA ARG A 84 -12.74 -6.19 -4.78
C ARG A 84 -12.09 -4.91 -4.31
N GLY A 85 -12.89 -3.84 -4.17
CA GLY A 85 -12.45 -2.57 -3.61
C GLY A 85 -11.81 -1.61 -4.62
N ILE A 86 -11.93 -1.86 -5.93
CA ILE A 86 -11.43 -0.96 -6.98
C ILE A 86 -12.36 0.23 -7.28
N ALA A 87 -13.54 0.28 -6.63
CA ALA A 87 -14.50 1.35 -6.85
C ALA A 87 -13.82 2.72 -6.69
N GLU A 88 -14.11 3.65 -7.62
CA GLU A 88 -13.49 4.97 -7.67
C GLU A 88 -13.58 5.72 -6.33
N SER A 89 -14.74 5.65 -5.67
CA SER A 89 -14.93 6.26 -4.34
C SER A 89 -13.96 5.71 -3.30
N ASN A 90 -13.66 4.40 -3.34
CA ASN A 90 -12.71 3.78 -2.43
C ASN A 90 -11.27 4.19 -2.77
N VAL A 91 -10.88 4.21 -4.05
CA VAL A 91 -9.55 4.66 -4.48
C VAL A 91 -9.29 6.10 -4.05
N ARG A 92 -10.25 7.01 -4.29
CA ARG A 92 -10.18 8.41 -3.84
C ARG A 92 -10.07 8.52 -2.32
N ARG A 93 -10.81 7.69 -1.56
CA ARG A 93 -10.73 7.64 -0.09
C ARG A 93 -9.35 7.20 0.39
N GLN A 94 -8.76 6.18 -0.24
CA GLN A 94 -7.42 5.71 0.10
C GLN A 94 -6.36 6.75 -0.26
N LEU A 95 -6.46 7.42 -1.42
CA LEU A 95 -5.58 8.52 -1.78
C LEU A 95 -5.64 9.67 -0.76
N LYS A 96 -6.84 10.01 -0.27
CA LYS A 96 -6.99 10.98 0.82
C LYS A 96 -6.28 10.48 2.09
N ARG A 97 -6.52 9.24 2.51
CA ARG A 97 -5.88 8.64 3.69
C ARG A 97 -4.35 8.66 3.59
N LEU A 98 -3.79 8.30 2.43
CA LEU A 98 -2.34 8.31 2.20
C LEU A 98 -1.74 9.72 2.27
N ARG A 99 -2.47 10.73 1.77
CA ARG A 99 -2.09 12.14 1.92
C ARG A 99 -2.13 12.60 3.36
N ASP A 100 -3.19 12.25 4.10
CA ASP A 100 -3.33 12.63 5.50
C ASP A 100 -2.20 12.01 6.36
N LEU A 101 -1.66 10.88 5.94
CA LEU A 101 -0.48 10.22 6.53
C LEU A 101 0.87 10.72 5.97
N MET A 102 0.88 11.72 5.09
CA MET A 102 2.08 12.26 4.43
C MET A 102 2.90 11.22 3.64
N LEU A 103 2.24 10.16 3.15
CA LEU A 103 2.86 9.12 2.31
C LEU A 103 2.74 9.40 0.82
N VAL A 104 1.79 10.25 0.43
CA VAL A 104 1.52 10.64 -0.96
C VAL A 104 1.30 12.14 -1.00
N ASP A 105 1.94 12.81 -1.95
CA ASP A 105 1.75 14.22 -2.23
C ASP A 105 0.66 14.43 -3.28
N LYS A 106 -0.01 15.58 -3.21
CA LYS A 106 -0.94 16.04 -4.25
C LYS A 106 -0.59 17.45 -4.70
N LYS A 107 -0.33 17.62 -6.00
CA LYS A 107 -0.19 18.92 -6.66
C LYS A 107 -1.37 19.11 -7.62
N GLN A 108 -2.24 20.06 -7.32
CA GLN A 108 -3.52 20.26 -8.04
C GLN A 108 -4.35 18.96 -8.07
N ASN A 109 -4.45 18.30 -9.22
CA ASN A 109 -5.18 17.04 -9.42
C ASN A 109 -4.27 15.82 -9.63
N MET A 110 -2.96 16.02 -9.53
CA MET A 110 -1.95 14.99 -9.71
C MET A 110 -1.42 14.52 -8.36
N TYR A 111 -1.17 13.22 -8.26
CA TYR A 111 -0.63 12.52 -7.11
C TYR A 111 0.76 11.97 -7.44
N ARG A 112 1.64 11.95 -6.44
CA ARG A 112 3.00 11.41 -6.56
C ARG A 112 3.50 10.85 -5.23
N LEU A 113 4.51 9.98 -5.32
CA LEU A 113 5.23 9.42 -4.18
C LEU A 113 6.65 9.99 -4.11
#